data_AF-A0A958MNH9-F1
#
_entry.id   AF-A0A958MNH9-F1
#
_cell.length_a   1.000
_cell.length_b   1.000
_cell.length_c   1.000
_cell.angle_alpha   90.00
_cell.angle_beta   90.00
_cell.angle_gamma   90.00
#
_symmetry.space_group_name_H-M   'P 1'
#
loop_
_entity.id
_entity.type
_entity.pdbx_description
1 polymer ?
#
loop_
_entity_poly.entity_id
_entity_poly.type
_entity_poly.pdbx_seq_one_letter_code
_entity_poly.pdbx_strand_id
1 'polypeptide(L)'
;MREPVIILIFIFIAIIVVYLSYYFSKKNVIIRTLGKIPEKPASSLKTNELSKVTGKALHVKKPLIAPYSERECVFYQICIEQKVSTGKSSRWKTLVKEERFQEFFIQTKNDFVIIKPQEHPRNYICHLVKDKDQSSGTFNDPTPRFQSVLNRYNINPQNFLGFNKRLRYKEGIIEIGEDITVAGIAKWKTLSEPIAEYPYSKIATLESTNKQKIIITDLPEARSKRV
;
A
#
# COMPACT_ATOMS: atom_id res chain seq x y z
N MET A 1 -24.94 -44.40 4.07
CA MET A 1 -24.17 -43.94 2.88
C MET A 1 -24.32 -42.45 2.54
N ARG A 2 -25.34 -41.71 2.99
CA ARG A 2 -25.52 -40.28 2.63
C ARG A 2 -24.70 -39.30 3.49
N GLU A 3 -24.50 -39.58 4.76
CA GLU A 3 -23.74 -38.72 5.68
C GLU A 3 -22.28 -38.45 5.27
N PRO A 4 -21.45 -39.45 4.86
CA PRO A 4 -20.08 -39.17 4.46
C PRO A 4 -20.00 -38.33 3.17
N VAL A 5 -20.97 -38.48 2.27
CA VAL A 5 -21.05 -37.71 1.03
C VAL A 5 -21.36 -36.23 1.31
N ILE A 6 -22.29 -35.97 2.24
CA ILE A 6 -22.63 -34.60 2.65
C ILE A 6 -21.41 -33.91 3.30
N ILE A 7 -20.68 -34.62 4.17
CA ILE A 7 -19.47 -34.09 4.80
C ILE A 7 -18.39 -33.76 3.75
N LEU A 8 -18.17 -34.63 2.76
CA LEU A 8 -17.21 -34.39 1.68
C LEU A 8 -17.58 -33.16 0.83
N ILE A 9 -18.87 -32.95 0.55
CA ILE A 9 -19.35 -31.77 -0.18
C ILE A 9 -19.07 -30.49 0.63
N PHE A 10 -19.33 -30.48 1.93
CA PHE A 10 -19.04 -29.32 2.77
C PHE A 10 -17.55 -28.99 2.82
N ILE A 11 -16.69 -30.01 2.90
CA ILE A 11 -15.22 -29.82 2.86
C ILE A 11 -14.82 -29.21 1.51
N PHE A 12 -15.34 -29.72 0.40
CA PHE A 12 -15.04 -29.21 -0.93
C PHE A 12 -15.47 -27.75 -1.11
N ILE A 13 -16.67 -27.40 -0.65
CA ILE A 13 -17.15 -26.00 -0.66
C ILE A 13 -16.25 -25.11 0.20
N ALA A 14 -15.87 -25.56 1.40
CA ALA A 14 -14.97 -24.80 2.27
C ALA A 14 -13.61 -24.54 1.60
N ILE A 15 -13.03 -25.56 0.93
CA ILE A 15 -11.78 -25.42 0.16
C ILE A 15 -11.94 -24.40 -0.97
N ILE A 16 -13.04 -24.46 -1.73
CA ILE A 16 -13.32 -23.49 -2.80
C ILE A 16 -13.43 -22.07 -2.24
N VAL A 17 -14.16 -21.87 -1.14
CA VAL A 17 -14.33 -20.55 -0.52
C VAL A 17 -12.98 -19.98 -0.06
N VAL A 18 -12.13 -20.80 0.58
CA VAL A 18 -10.78 -20.40 0.98
C VAL A 18 -9.93 -20.05 -0.24
N TYR A 19 -9.97 -20.88 -1.29
CA TYR A 19 -9.23 -20.65 -2.53
C TYR A 19 -9.65 -19.34 -3.21
N LEU A 20 -10.97 -19.11 -3.38
CA LEU A 20 -11.49 -17.88 -3.99
C LEU A 20 -11.12 -16.64 -3.16
N SER A 21 -11.23 -16.72 -1.83
CA SER A 21 -10.83 -15.64 -0.93
C SER A 21 -9.36 -15.27 -1.10
N TYR A 22 -8.48 -16.28 -1.19
CA TYR A 22 -7.06 -16.08 -1.46
C TYR A 22 -6.82 -15.49 -2.86
N TYR A 23 -7.44 -16.05 -3.89
CA TYR A 23 -7.25 -15.66 -5.30
C TYR A 23 -7.68 -14.21 -5.57
N PHE A 24 -8.80 -13.78 -5.00
CA PHE A 24 -9.35 -12.43 -5.15
C PHE A 24 -8.84 -11.43 -4.10
N SER A 25 -7.88 -11.82 -3.26
CA SER A 25 -7.25 -10.89 -2.32
C SER A 25 -6.51 -9.76 -3.04
N LYS A 26 -6.53 -8.55 -2.48
CA LYS A 26 -5.90 -7.36 -3.08
C LYS A 26 -4.42 -7.58 -3.43
N LYS A 27 -3.68 -8.24 -2.53
CA LYS A 27 -2.28 -8.62 -2.73
C LYS A 27 -2.11 -9.47 -3.99
N ASN A 28 -2.85 -10.58 -4.09
CA ASN A 28 -2.70 -11.53 -5.20
C ASN A 28 -3.21 -10.96 -6.53
N VAL A 29 -4.21 -10.08 -6.50
CA VAL A 29 -4.65 -9.35 -7.71
C VAL A 29 -3.55 -8.41 -8.22
N ILE A 30 -2.88 -7.68 -7.33
CA ILE A 30 -1.76 -6.78 -7.70
C ILE A 30 -0.58 -7.58 -8.24
N ILE A 31 -0.14 -8.64 -7.54
CA ILE A 31 0.98 -9.48 -7.99
C ILE A 31 0.69 -10.06 -9.38
N ARG A 32 -0.51 -10.62 -9.61
CA ARG A 32 -0.88 -11.20 -10.91
C ARG A 32 -0.97 -10.14 -12.02
N THR A 33 -1.50 -8.96 -11.70
CA THR A 33 -1.58 -7.86 -12.68
C THR A 33 -0.19 -7.37 -13.06
N LEU A 34 0.70 -7.16 -12.08
CA LEU A 34 2.08 -6.74 -12.31
C LEU A 34 2.94 -7.82 -12.97
N GLY A 35 2.65 -9.10 -12.72
CA GLY A 35 3.34 -10.23 -13.35
C GLY A 35 3.05 -10.35 -14.86
N LYS A 36 1.93 -9.81 -15.34
CA LYS A 36 1.58 -9.78 -16.78
C LYS A 36 2.21 -8.60 -17.54
N ILE A 37 2.72 -7.59 -16.82
CA ILE A 37 3.29 -6.39 -17.42
C ILE A 37 4.81 -6.57 -17.50
N PRO A 38 5.41 -6.44 -18.70
CA PRO A 38 6.86 -6.55 -18.84
C PRO A 38 7.54 -5.44 -18.04
N GLU A 39 8.57 -5.82 -17.28
CA GLU A 39 9.45 -4.85 -16.64
C GLU A 39 10.37 -4.23 -17.68
N LYS A 40 10.44 -2.90 -17.70
CA LYS A 40 11.28 -2.16 -18.62
C LYS A 40 12.11 -1.13 -17.85
N PRO A 41 13.38 -0.91 -18.22
CA PRO A 41 14.11 0.25 -17.73
C PRO A 41 13.38 1.54 -18.14
N ALA A 42 13.51 2.59 -17.32
CA ALA A 42 12.80 3.84 -17.56
C ALA A 42 13.17 4.49 -18.91
N SER A 43 14.41 4.34 -19.38
CA SER A 43 14.85 4.75 -20.72
C SER A 43 14.18 4.03 -21.90
N SER A 44 13.67 2.80 -21.73
CA SER A 44 13.01 2.06 -22.82
C SER A 44 11.48 2.11 -22.78
N LEU A 45 10.93 2.96 -21.91
CA LEU A 45 9.49 3.21 -21.85
C LEU A 45 8.99 3.84 -23.15
N LYS A 46 8.03 3.20 -23.80
CA LYS A 46 7.35 3.77 -24.97
C LYS A 46 6.15 4.59 -24.53
N THR A 47 5.96 5.76 -25.14
CA THR A 47 4.79 6.60 -24.90
C THR A 47 3.49 5.83 -25.16
N ASN A 48 2.51 5.99 -24.27
CA ASN A 48 1.20 5.34 -24.30
C ASN A 48 1.23 3.81 -24.12
N GLU A 49 2.34 3.23 -23.68
CA GLU A 49 2.44 1.81 -23.37
C GLU A 49 2.28 1.55 -21.86
N LEU A 50 1.50 0.52 -21.51
CA LEU A 50 1.44 0.00 -20.14
C LEU A 50 2.77 -0.64 -19.78
N SER A 51 3.48 -0.03 -18.84
CA SER A 51 4.82 -0.44 -18.45
C SER A 51 4.94 -0.54 -16.93
N LYS A 52 5.88 -1.37 -16.49
CA LYS A 52 6.23 -1.58 -15.08
C LYS A 52 7.68 -1.22 -14.87
N VAL A 53 7.95 -0.47 -13.81
CA VAL A 53 9.28 -0.04 -13.39
C VAL A 53 9.49 -0.40 -11.93
N THR A 54 10.67 -0.93 -11.60
CA THR A 54 11.10 -1.14 -10.22
C THR A 54 12.32 -0.27 -9.93
N GLY A 55 12.37 0.34 -8.75
CA GLY A 55 13.49 1.17 -8.36
C GLY A 55 13.28 1.86 -7.01
N LYS A 56 14.21 2.73 -6.66
CA LYS A 56 14.23 3.41 -5.37
C LYS A 56 13.28 4.60 -5.35
N ALA A 57 12.43 4.68 -4.35
CA ALA A 57 11.54 5.82 -4.14
C ALA A 57 12.32 7.03 -3.60
N LEU A 58 12.24 8.18 -4.28
CA LEU A 58 12.87 9.43 -3.85
C LEU A 58 11.83 10.53 -3.70
N HIS A 59 12.09 11.48 -2.80
CA HIS A 59 11.17 12.57 -2.51
C HIS A 59 11.34 13.72 -3.51
N VAL A 60 10.24 14.38 -3.89
CA VAL A 60 10.27 15.63 -4.70
C VAL A 60 10.27 16.87 -3.79
N LYS A 61 9.58 16.76 -2.66
CA LYS A 61 9.39 17.82 -1.66
C LYS A 61 9.80 17.28 -0.30
N LYS A 62 9.70 18.13 0.74
CA LYS A 62 9.93 17.72 2.12
C LYS A 62 9.20 16.39 2.43
N PRO A 63 9.91 15.36 2.91
CA PRO A 63 9.32 14.06 3.20
C PRO A 63 8.12 14.12 4.15
N LEU A 64 7.19 13.19 3.97
CA LEU A 64 6.13 12.94 4.94
C LEU A 64 6.71 12.21 6.14
N ILE A 65 6.16 12.45 7.32
CA ILE A 65 6.54 11.73 8.54
C ILE A 65 5.40 10.78 8.91
N ALA A 66 5.70 9.48 8.93
CA ALA A 66 4.71 8.47 9.31
C ALA A 66 4.33 8.62 10.80
N PRO A 67 3.05 8.48 11.16
CA PRO A 67 2.58 8.88 12.48
C PRO A 67 3.06 8.00 13.63
N TYR A 68 3.30 6.70 13.40
CA TYR A 68 3.77 5.79 14.45
C TYR A 68 5.27 5.55 14.40
N SER A 69 5.83 5.26 13.22
CA SER A 69 7.27 5.00 13.10
C SER A 69 8.14 6.25 13.10
N GLU A 70 7.57 7.43 12.87
CA GLU A 70 8.29 8.71 12.71
C GLU A 70 9.37 8.68 11.60
N ARG A 71 9.19 7.79 10.61
CA ARG A 71 10.10 7.62 9.48
C ARG A 71 9.74 8.60 8.36
N GLU A 72 10.77 9.11 7.70
CA GLU A 72 10.62 9.93 6.50
C GLU A 72 10.20 9.06 5.31
N CYS A 73 9.14 9.48 4.61
CA CYS A 73 8.52 8.67 3.57
C CYS A 73 7.86 9.51 2.48
N VAL A 74 7.60 8.86 1.34
CA VAL A 74 6.87 9.47 0.23
C VAL A 74 5.39 9.05 0.18
N PHE A 75 5.07 7.94 0.85
CA PHE A 75 3.72 7.39 0.95
C PHE A 75 3.59 6.61 2.25
N TYR A 76 2.51 6.82 3.01
CA TYR A 76 2.11 5.92 4.07
C TYR A 76 0.61 5.60 4.04
N GLN A 77 0.28 4.45 4.62
CA GLN A 77 -1.08 3.99 4.84
C GLN A 77 -1.23 3.49 6.27
N ILE A 78 -2.18 4.05 7.00
CA ILE A 78 -2.50 3.65 8.36
C ILE A 78 -3.92 3.12 8.49
N CYS A 79 -4.09 2.20 9.43
CA CYS A 79 -5.39 1.65 9.78
C CYS A 79 -5.46 1.43 11.29
N ILE A 80 -6.39 2.12 11.95
CA ILE A 80 -6.71 1.95 13.37
C ILE A 80 -8.04 1.23 13.46
N GLU A 81 -8.07 0.10 14.16
CA GLU A 81 -9.28 -0.71 14.32
C GLU A 81 -9.52 -1.05 15.78
N GLN A 82 -10.80 -1.07 16.16
CA GLN A 82 -11.24 -1.48 17.50
C GLN A 82 -11.99 -2.81 17.40
N LYS A 83 -11.67 -3.75 18.28
CA LYS A 83 -12.47 -4.96 18.44
C LYS A 83 -13.75 -4.60 19.22
N VAL A 84 -14.89 -4.74 18.55
CA VAL A 84 -16.22 -4.58 19.14
C VAL A 84 -16.88 -5.95 19.26
N SER A 85 -17.55 -6.20 20.37
CA SER A 85 -18.26 -7.45 20.63
C SER A 85 -19.76 -7.21 20.73
N THR A 86 -20.55 -8.11 20.17
CA THR A 86 -22.01 -8.13 20.26
C THR A 86 -22.43 -9.54 20.64
N GLY A 87 -22.84 -9.73 21.89
CA GLY A 87 -23.14 -11.06 22.45
C GLY A 87 -21.93 -12.00 22.35
N LYS A 88 -22.10 -13.12 21.63
CA LYS A 88 -21.06 -14.14 21.41
C LYS A 88 -20.15 -13.87 20.21
N SER A 89 -20.40 -12.81 19.43
CA SER A 89 -19.62 -12.47 18.23
C SER A 89 -18.73 -11.25 18.47
N SER A 90 -17.57 -11.22 17.81
CA SER A 90 -16.67 -10.06 17.83
C SER A 90 -16.16 -9.74 16.43
N ARG A 91 -16.03 -8.45 16.12
CA ARG A 91 -15.53 -7.97 14.83
C ARG A 91 -14.60 -6.78 15.03
N TRP A 92 -13.70 -6.58 14.09
CA TRP A 92 -12.88 -5.37 14.02
C TRP A 92 -13.66 -4.27 13.29
N LYS A 93 -13.79 -3.11 13.94
CA LYS A 93 -14.40 -1.91 13.38
C LYS A 93 -13.27 -0.92 13.08
N THR A 94 -13.16 -0.50 11.82
CA THR A 94 -12.22 0.56 11.43
C THR A 94 -12.64 1.89 12.04
N LEU A 95 -11.73 2.51 12.79
CA LEU A 95 -11.88 3.85 13.35
C LEU A 95 -11.25 4.88 12.44
N VAL A 96 -10.02 4.61 11.99
CA VAL A 96 -9.27 5.47 11.07
C VAL A 96 -8.70 4.61 9.96
N LYS A 97 -8.86 5.09 8.73
CA LYS A 97 -8.14 4.58 7.57
C LYS A 97 -7.69 5.78 6.76
N GLU A 98 -6.39 6.04 6.78
CA GLU A 98 -5.79 7.21 6.16
C GLU A 98 -4.65 6.78 5.25
N GLU A 99 -4.57 7.44 4.10
CA GLU A 99 -3.51 7.27 3.11
C GLU A 99 -2.99 8.68 2.79
N ARG A 100 -1.69 8.90 2.92
CA ARG A 100 -1.04 10.19 2.61
C ARG A 100 0.17 9.95 1.73
N PHE A 101 0.22 10.67 0.63
CA PHE A 101 1.26 10.55 -0.38
C PHE A 101 1.64 11.93 -0.88
N GLN A 102 2.82 12.00 -1.48
CA GLN A 102 3.25 13.14 -2.28
C GLN A 102 3.67 12.69 -3.67
N GLU A 103 4.00 13.64 -4.55
CA GLU A 103 4.71 13.31 -5.77
C GLU A 103 6.11 12.79 -5.39
N PHE A 104 6.54 11.72 -6.07
CA PHE A 104 7.83 11.09 -5.80
C PHE A 104 8.46 10.59 -7.10
N PHE A 105 9.77 10.42 -7.08
CA PHE A 105 10.50 9.79 -8.17
C PHE A 105 10.74 8.32 -7.89
N ILE A 106 10.86 7.55 -8.96
CA ILE A 106 11.46 6.22 -8.92
C ILE A 106 12.77 6.30 -9.67
N GLN A 107 13.87 6.02 -8.97
CA GLN A 107 15.19 5.91 -9.57
C GLN A 107 15.43 4.47 -10.01
N THR A 108 15.62 4.29 -11.32
CA THR A 108 15.96 3.00 -11.94
C THR A 108 17.33 3.11 -12.59
N LYS A 109 18.36 2.58 -11.94
CA LYS A 109 19.77 2.76 -12.32
C LYS A 109 20.12 4.25 -12.44
N ASN A 110 20.14 4.79 -13.67
CA ASN A 110 20.51 6.17 -13.98
C ASN A 110 19.31 7.02 -14.44
N ASP A 111 18.13 6.43 -14.56
CA ASP A 111 16.93 7.09 -15.06
C ASP A 111 15.95 7.38 -13.91
N PHE A 112 15.11 8.40 -14.09
CA PHE A 112 14.07 8.79 -13.14
C PHE A 112 12.69 8.77 -13.78
N VAL A 113 11.71 8.30 -13.00
CA VAL A 113 10.30 8.30 -13.38
C VAL A 113 9.49 9.05 -12.34
N ILE A 114 8.71 10.04 -12.75
CA ILE A 114 7.81 10.77 -11.86
C ILE A 114 6.52 10.00 -11.68
N ILE A 115 6.08 9.84 -10.43
CA ILE A 115 4.77 9.30 -10.06
C ILE A 115 3.94 10.40 -9.39
N LYS A 116 2.72 10.62 -9.89
CA LYS A 116 1.76 11.61 -9.38
C LYS A 116 0.46 10.93 -8.94
N PRO A 117 0.42 10.32 -7.75
CA PRO A 117 -0.83 9.78 -7.22
C PRO A 117 -1.80 10.93 -6.89
N GLN A 118 -3.10 10.69 -7.09
CA GLN A 118 -4.20 11.62 -6.81
C GLN A 118 -5.38 10.88 -6.20
N GLU A 119 -6.03 11.48 -5.18
CA GLU A 119 -7.18 10.88 -4.49
C GLU A 119 -8.53 11.25 -5.14
N HIS A 120 -8.62 12.42 -5.79
CA HIS A 120 -9.87 12.95 -6.34
C HIS A 120 -9.68 13.48 -7.78
N PRO A 121 -10.06 12.72 -8.83
CA PRO A 121 -10.49 11.31 -8.80
C PRO A 121 -9.34 10.35 -8.49
N ARG A 122 -9.63 9.25 -7.80
CA ARG A 122 -8.60 8.30 -7.37
C ARG A 122 -7.96 7.59 -8.55
N ASN A 123 -6.71 7.95 -8.83
CA ASN A 123 -5.98 7.52 -10.03
C ASN A 123 -5.05 6.31 -9.83
N TYR A 124 -4.96 5.81 -8.60
CA TYR A 124 -4.02 4.74 -8.23
C TYR A 124 -4.69 3.61 -7.41
N ILE A 125 -4.05 2.45 -7.44
CA ILE A 125 -4.29 1.27 -6.62
C ILE A 125 -2.98 0.99 -5.88
N CYS A 126 -3.06 0.78 -4.57
CA CYS A 126 -1.86 0.55 -3.77
C CYS A 126 -2.03 -0.62 -2.80
N HIS A 127 -0.95 -1.37 -2.62
CA HIS A 127 -0.80 -2.30 -1.51
C HIS A 127 0.62 -2.20 -0.96
N LEU A 128 0.71 -1.75 0.29
CA LEU A 128 1.94 -1.68 1.06
C LEU A 128 2.01 -2.82 2.08
N VAL A 129 3.18 -3.41 2.22
CA VAL A 129 3.53 -4.30 3.33
C VAL A 129 3.33 -3.53 4.64
N LYS A 130 2.84 -4.22 5.67
CA LYS A 130 2.58 -3.62 6.98
C LYS A 130 3.78 -3.87 7.87
N ASP A 131 4.64 -2.87 7.99
CA ASP A 131 5.92 -2.95 8.73
C ASP A 131 5.73 -2.95 10.24
N LYS A 132 4.67 -2.29 10.70
CA LYS A 132 4.33 -2.19 12.13
C LYS A 132 2.89 -2.62 12.35
N ASP A 133 2.74 -3.60 13.22
CA ASP A 133 1.48 -4.02 13.81
C ASP A 133 1.61 -3.87 15.33
N GLN A 134 0.71 -3.14 15.95
CA GLN A 134 0.63 -2.97 17.40
C GLN A 134 -0.78 -3.22 17.86
N SER A 135 -0.93 -3.76 19.07
CA SER A 135 -2.24 -3.95 19.67
C SER A 135 -2.23 -3.65 21.17
N SER A 136 -3.35 -3.12 21.65
CA SER A 136 -3.64 -2.93 23.07
C SER A 136 -4.90 -3.70 23.44
N GLY A 137 -5.13 -3.91 24.73
CA GLY A 137 -6.32 -4.58 25.22
C GLY A 137 -6.47 -4.50 26.73
N THR A 138 -7.47 -5.21 27.24
CA THR A 138 -7.88 -5.18 28.66
C THR A 138 -6.74 -5.43 29.65
N PHE A 139 -5.73 -6.19 29.26
CA PHE A 139 -4.55 -6.52 30.08
C PHE A 139 -3.22 -6.10 29.44
N ASN A 140 -3.28 -5.27 28.40
CA ASN A 140 -2.08 -4.79 27.69
C ASN A 140 -2.23 -3.31 27.34
N ASP A 141 -1.43 -2.48 28.00
CA ASP A 141 -1.44 -1.04 27.76
C ASP A 141 -0.87 -0.71 26.37
N PRO A 142 -1.44 0.30 25.68
CA PRO A 142 -0.81 0.82 24.48
C PRO A 142 0.58 1.40 24.83
N THR A 143 1.57 1.09 23.99
CA THR A 143 2.92 1.68 24.13
C THR A 143 2.85 3.21 24.10
N PRO A 144 3.80 3.95 24.70
CA PRO A 144 3.77 5.41 24.71
C PRO A 144 3.67 6.05 23.31
N ARG A 145 4.33 5.42 22.32
CA ARG A 145 4.21 5.81 20.91
C ARG A 145 2.81 5.58 20.37
N PHE A 146 2.19 4.44 20.68
CA PHE A 146 0.84 4.15 20.24
C PHE A 146 -0.18 5.11 20.89
N GLN A 147 -0.02 5.45 22.18
CA GLN A 147 -0.83 6.46 22.84
C GLN A 147 -0.73 7.83 22.15
N SER A 148 0.47 8.24 21.77
CA SER A 148 0.70 9.50 21.05
C SER A 148 -0.03 9.53 19.71
N VAL A 149 -0.05 8.41 18.98
CA VAL A 149 -0.85 8.26 17.74
C VAL A 149 -2.35 8.33 18.04
N LEU A 150 -2.84 7.61 19.05
CA LEU A 150 -4.25 7.64 19.42
C LEU A 150 -4.71 9.05 19.78
N ASN A 151 -3.89 9.81 20.53
CA ASN A 151 -4.15 11.20 20.87
C ASN A 151 -4.20 12.09 19.62
N ARG A 152 -3.28 11.91 18.66
CA ARG A 152 -3.28 12.65 17.37
C ARG A 152 -4.59 12.48 16.59
N TYR A 153 -5.19 11.30 16.67
CA TYR A 153 -6.47 11.00 16.00
C TYR A 153 -7.70 11.15 16.92
N ASN A 154 -7.53 11.74 18.12
CA ASN A 154 -8.60 11.93 19.11
C ASN A 154 -9.32 10.62 19.51
N ILE A 155 -8.59 9.51 19.60
CA ILE A 155 -9.12 8.19 19.97
C ILE A 155 -8.81 7.93 21.43
N ASN A 156 -9.86 7.84 22.26
CA ASN A 156 -9.68 7.46 23.66
C ASN A 156 -9.32 5.96 23.78
N PRO A 157 -8.17 5.59 24.37
CA PRO A 157 -7.74 4.20 24.54
C PRO A 157 -8.57 3.42 25.56
N GLN A 158 -9.31 4.08 26.45
CA GLN A 158 -10.10 3.44 27.50
C GLN A 158 -11.60 3.54 27.25
N ASN A 159 -12.34 2.61 27.87
CA ASN A 159 -13.80 2.66 27.98
C ASN A 159 -14.22 3.53 29.18
N PHE A 160 -15.51 3.83 29.27
CA PHE A 160 -16.08 4.62 30.38
C PHE A 160 -15.83 4.01 31.77
N LEU A 161 -15.57 2.71 31.84
CA LEU A 161 -15.26 1.96 33.07
C LEU A 161 -13.74 1.87 33.37
N GLY A 162 -12.90 2.64 32.70
CA GLY A 162 -11.44 2.66 32.90
C GLY A 162 -10.66 1.50 32.27
N PHE A 163 -11.33 0.50 31.69
CA PHE A 163 -10.67 -0.60 30.99
C PHE A 163 -10.16 -0.19 29.60
N ASN A 164 -8.96 -0.65 29.24
CA ASN A 164 -8.40 -0.47 27.91
C ASN A 164 -9.24 -1.14 26.81
N LYS A 165 -9.47 -0.39 25.73
CA LYS A 165 -10.04 -0.90 24.48
C LYS A 165 -9.05 -1.82 23.79
N ARG A 166 -9.61 -2.83 23.13
CA ARG A 166 -8.88 -3.72 22.23
C ARG A 166 -8.66 -3.01 20.90
N LEU A 167 -7.56 -2.28 20.78
CA LEU A 167 -7.19 -1.53 19.58
C LEU A 167 -6.07 -2.25 18.84
N ARG A 168 -6.04 -2.11 17.52
CA ARG A 168 -4.88 -2.47 16.71
C ARG A 168 -4.55 -1.36 15.74
N TYR A 169 -3.26 -1.21 15.49
CA TYR A 169 -2.68 -0.24 14.58
C TYR A 169 -1.86 -0.98 13.53
N LYS A 170 -2.11 -0.66 12.26
CA LYS A 170 -1.32 -1.16 11.14
C LYS A 170 -0.81 0.00 10.32
N GLU A 171 0.47 -0.03 10.00
CA GLU A 171 1.14 0.97 9.18
C GLU A 171 1.96 0.29 8.10
N GLY A 172 1.82 0.78 6.87
CA GLY A 172 2.71 0.47 5.75
C GLY A 172 3.21 1.75 5.14
N ILE A 173 4.50 1.80 4.80
CA ILE A 173 5.21 3.01 4.42
C ILE A 173 6.06 2.69 3.19
N ILE A 174 6.24 3.68 2.32
CA ILE A 174 7.31 3.69 1.31
C ILE A 174 8.37 4.68 1.81
N GLU A 175 9.45 4.14 2.36
CA GLU A 175 10.59 4.93 2.83
C GLU A 175 11.38 5.53 1.66
N ILE A 176 12.11 6.59 1.93
CA ILE A 176 13.04 7.14 0.95
C ILE A 176 14.18 6.13 0.73
N GLY A 177 14.46 5.81 -0.52
CA GLY A 177 15.47 4.82 -0.90
C GLY A 177 14.94 3.37 -0.97
N GLU A 178 13.69 3.14 -0.57
CA GLU A 178 13.05 1.82 -0.63
C GLU A 178 12.76 1.40 -2.07
N ASP A 179 13.00 0.13 -2.37
CA ASP A 179 12.74 -0.45 -3.68
C ASP A 179 11.25 -0.78 -3.83
N ILE A 180 10.58 -0.07 -4.75
CA ILE A 180 9.16 -0.25 -5.05
C ILE A 180 8.94 -0.58 -6.52
N THR A 181 7.80 -1.19 -6.81
CA THR A 181 7.34 -1.47 -8.16
C THR A 181 6.10 -0.64 -8.47
N VAL A 182 6.16 0.10 -9.59
CA VAL A 182 5.05 0.90 -10.09
C VAL A 182 4.74 0.57 -11.53
N ALA A 183 3.45 0.48 -11.85
CA ALA A 183 2.98 0.30 -13.22
C ALA A 183 1.95 1.37 -13.60
N GLY A 184 2.00 1.80 -14.85
CA GLY A 184 1.09 2.80 -15.42
C GLY A 184 1.34 2.98 -16.91
N ILE A 185 0.61 3.91 -17.52
CA ILE A 185 0.84 4.28 -18.92
C ILE A 185 1.98 5.28 -18.98
N ALA A 186 3.06 4.93 -19.66
CA ALA A 186 4.22 5.80 -19.77
C ALA A 186 3.95 7.00 -20.69
N LYS A 187 4.34 8.19 -20.25
CA LYS A 187 4.37 9.39 -21.07
C LYS A 187 5.67 10.16 -20.84
N TRP A 188 6.29 10.60 -21.93
CA TRP A 188 7.44 11.49 -21.89
C TRP A 188 6.97 12.94 -21.88
N LYS A 189 7.44 13.71 -20.90
CA LYS A 189 7.20 15.16 -20.82
C LYS A 189 8.53 15.88 -20.99
N THR A 190 8.56 16.88 -21.87
CA THR A 190 9.67 17.83 -21.97
C THR A 190 9.59 18.78 -20.78
N LEU A 191 10.71 18.95 -20.08
CA LEU A 191 10.79 19.91 -18.98
C LEU A 191 11.10 21.30 -19.57
N SER A 192 10.28 22.31 -19.26
CA SER A 192 10.52 23.70 -19.67
C SER A 192 11.65 24.36 -18.87
N GLU A 193 11.86 23.90 -17.64
CA GLU A 193 12.96 24.30 -16.76
C GLU A 193 13.60 23.04 -16.17
N PRO A 194 14.94 22.92 -16.15
CA PRO A 194 15.61 21.84 -15.46
C PRO A 194 15.29 21.94 -13.97
N ILE A 195 14.81 20.84 -13.38
CA ILE A 195 14.65 20.75 -11.93
C ILE A 195 16.07 20.83 -11.34
N ALA A 196 16.30 21.66 -10.32
CA ALA A 196 17.65 22.00 -9.83
C ALA A 196 18.53 20.78 -9.46
N GLU A 197 17.91 19.61 -9.23
CA GLU A 197 18.57 18.34 -8.92
C GLU A 197 18.67 17.36 -10.11
N TYR A 198 18.09 17.67 -11.28
CA TYR A 198 17.93 16.71 -12.39
C TYR A 198 18.11 17.37 -13.80
N PRO A 199 19.23 17.11 -14.50
CA PRO A 199 19.63 17.83 -15.73
C PRO A 199 18.96 17.34 -17.03
N TYR A 200 17.88 16.56 -16.98
CA TYR A 200 17.28 15.95 -18.17
C TYR A 200 16.31 16.89 -18.90
N SER A 201 16.38 16.94 -20.23
CA SER A 201 15.43 17.69 -21.08
C SER A 201 14.06 17.04 -21.18
N LYS A 202 13.95 15.75 -20.83
CA LYS A 202 12.70 14.98 -20.81
C LYS A 202 12.68 14.03 -19.62
N ILE A 203 11.50 13.83 -19.05
CA ILE A 203 11.28 12.89 -17.96
C ILE A 203 10.07 12.00 -18.25
N ALA A 204 10.21 10.72 -17.91
CA ALA A 204 9.11 9.77 -18.00
C ALA A 204 8.16 9.94 -16.80
N THR A 205 6.87 9.87 -17.06
CA THR A 205 5.81 9.83 -16.05
C THR A 205 4.98 8.56 -16.26
N LEU A 206 4.61 7.87 -15.19
CA LEU A 206 3.59 6.82 -15.26
C LEU A 206 2.25 7.42 -14.84
N GLU A 207 1.33 7.51 -15.80
CA GLU A 207 0.00 8.10 -15.60
C GLU A 207 -1.10 7.04 -15.61
N SER A 208 -2.22 7.37 -14.97
CA SER A 208 -3.46 6.63 -15.12
C SER A 208 -4.20 7.01 -16.40
N THR A 209 -5.01 6.10 -16.91
CA THR A 209 -6.05 6.36 -17.91
C THR A 209 -7.41 5.91 -17.36
N ASN A 210 -8.49 6.22 -18.08
CA ASN A 210 -9.84 5.76 -17.72
C ASN A 210 -9.95 4.23 -17.55
N LYS A 211 -9.10 3.47 -18.25
CA LYS A 211 -9.08 1.99 -18.20
C LYS A 211 -8.07 1.44 -17.19
N GLN A 212 -6.99 2.17 -16.90
CA GLN A 212 -5.86 1.67 -16.13
C GLN A 212 -5.41 2.68 -15.09
N LYS A 213 -5.54 2.32 -13.81
CA LYS A 213 -4.97 3.08 -12.70
C LYS A 213 -3.48 2.80 -12.55
N ILE A 214 -2.76 3.73 -11.92
CA ILE A 214 -1.38 3.51 -11.48
C ILE A 214 -1.41 2.42 -10.40
N ILE A 215 -0.52 1.42 -10.48
CA ILE A 215 -0.40 0.37 -9.45
C ILE A 215 0.90 0.62 -8.70
N ILE A 216 0.84 0.77 -7.37
CA ILE A 216 1.99 1.06 -6.51
C ILE A 216 2.12 -0.02 -5.44
N THR A 217 3.28 -0.67 -5.33
CA THR A 217 3.53 -1.66 -4.29
C THR A 217 5.02 -1.78 -3.94
N ASP A 218 5.28 -2.10 -2.68
CA ASP A 218 6.58 -2.45 -2.09
C ASP A 218 6.80 -3.97 -2.02
N LEU A 219 5.82 -4.78 -2.45
CA LEU A 219 5.86 -6.23 -2.38
C LEU A 219 7.09 -6.79 -3.11
N PRO A 220 7.98 -7.52 -2.42
CA PRO A 220 9.11 -8.17 -3.06
C PRO A 220 8.70 -9.14 -4.17
N GLU A 221 7.53 -9.79 -4.04
CA GLU A 221 7.01 -10.75 -5.03
C GLU A 221 6.51 -10.07 -6.32
N ALA A 222 6.26 -8.76 -6.30
CA ALA A 222 5.90 -7.99 -7.48
C ALA A 222 7.11 -7.62 -8.36
N ARG A 223 8.31 -7.66 -7.77
CA ARG A 223 9.58 -7.48 -8.47
C ARG A 223 9.75 -8.67 -9.41
N SER A 224 10.03 -8.43 -10.69
CA SER A 224 10.26 -9.54 -11.61
C SER A 224 11.38 -10.42 -11.06
N LYS A 225 11.17 -11.75 -11.05
CA LYS A 225 12.30 -12.66 -10.96
C LYS A 225 13.18 -12.34 -12.17
N ARG A 226 14.42 -11.92 -11.93
CA ARG A 226 15.44 -11.93 -12.98
C ARG A 226 15.51 -13.39 -13.45
N VAL A 227 14.99 -13.66 -14.63
CA VAL A 227 15.30 -14.87 -15.41
C VAL A 227 16.29 -14.41 -16.45
#